data_AF-A0A6N3FDC7-F1
#
_entry.id   AF-A0A6N3FDC7-F1
#
_cell.length_a   1.000
_cell.length_b   1.000
_cell.length_c   1.000
_cell.angle_alpha   90.00
_cell.angle_beta   90.00
_cell.angle_gamma   90.00
#
_symmetry.space_group_name_H-M   'P 1'
#
loop_
_entity.id
_entity.type
_entity.pdbx_description
1 polymer ?
#
loop_
_entity_poly.entity_id
_entity_poly.type
_entity_poly.pdbx_seq_one_letter_code
_entity_poly.pdbx_strand_id
1 'polypeptide(L)'
;MYIRSQDREKLYRLGGNYACVEYGSATARAKKGQEPKETHSIFISDGVLEKIGTYETKERCLEIIDEIQKVSVSYLYSEGSSGFLKGAPAFPPFAAEIPRIYEMPEK
;
A
#
# COMPACT_ATOMS: atom_id res chain seq x y z
N MET A 1 -4.45 6.48 3.57
CA MET A 1 -4.23 5.91 2.23
C MET A 1 -5.25 4.81 1.98
N TYR A 2 -5.59 4.52 0.73
CA TYR A 2 -6.42 3.40 0.33
C TYR A 2 -5.59 2.39 -0.47
N ILE A 3 -5.93 1.10 -0.35
CA ILE A 3 -5.29 0.01 -1.08
C ILE A 3 -6.39 -0.78 -1.79
N ARG A 4 -6.31 -0.91 -3.11
CA ARG A 4 -7.23 -1.71 -3.92
C ARG A 4 -6.67 -3.13 -4.04
N SER A 5 -7.47 -4.16 -3.74
CA SER A 5 -7.05 -5.56 -3.88
C SER A 5 -6.67 -5.89 -5.33
N GLN A 6 -5.84 -6.93 -5.50
CA GLN A 6 -5.36 -7.39 -6.80
C GLN A 6 -6.50 -7.81 -7.74
N ASP A 7 -7.60 -8.36 -7.21
CA ASP A 7 -8.83 -8.71 -7.96
C ASP A 7 -9.75 -7.51 -8.24
N ARG A 8 -9.42 -6.32 -7.71
CA ARG A 8 -10.21 -5.10 -7.77
C ARG A 8 -11.63 -5.25 -7.21
N GLU A 9 -11.90 -6.19 -6.32
CA GLU A 9 -13.21 -6.32 -5.66
C GLU A 9 -13.27 -5.50 -4.36
N LYS A 10 -12.16 -5.41 -3.61
CA LYS A 10 -12.09 -4.81 -2.28
C LYS A 10 -11.26 -3.52 -2.28
N LEU A 11 -11.66 -2.55 -1.45
CA LEU A 11 -10.90 -1.32 -1.19
C LEU A 11 -10.70 -1.18 0.31
N TYR A 12 -9.45 -1.13 0.73
CA TYR A 12 -9.07 -1.02 2.14
C TYR A 12 -8.57 0.38 2.44
N ARG A 13 -8.79 0.85 3.67
CA ARG A 13 -8.24 2.12 4.15
C ARG A 13 -7.09 1.83 5.11
N LEU A 14 -5.88 2.16 4.69
CA LEU A 14 -4.72 2.22 5.56
C LEU A 14 -4.70 3.57 6.32
N GLY A 15 -5.00 3.53 7.61
CA GLY A 15 -4.99 4.68 8.52
C GLY A 15 -6.13 4.60 9.54
N GLY A 16 -5.78 4.51 10.84
CA GLY A 16 -6.71 4.23 11.94
C GLY A 16 -6.02 3.41 13.04
N ASN A 17 -6.80 2.77 13.93
CA ASN A 17 -6.25 2.09 15.11
C ASN A 17 -5.53 0.76 14.84
N TYR A 18 -5.85 -0.01 13.78
CA TYR A 18 -5.31 -1.38 13.61
C TYR A 18 -5.18 -1.87 12.15
N ALA A 19 -4.74 -1.03 11.20
CA ALA A 19 -4.52 -1.47 9.82
C ALA A 19 -3.03 -1.74 9.54
N CYS A 20 -2.62 -3.01 9.46
CA CYS A 20 -1.24 -3.41 9.10
C CYS A 20 -1.22 -4.15 7.76
N VAL A 21 -0.17 -3.93 6.95
CA VAL A 21 0.10 -4.71 5.74
C VAL A 21 1.26 -5.65 6.05
N GLU A 22 1.09 -6.94 5.80
CA GLU A 22 2.07 -7.96 6.15
C GLU A 22 2.27 -9.01 5.05
N TYR A 23 3.49 -9.52 4.98
CA TYR A 23 3.84 -10.67 4.16
C TYR A 23 3.48 -11.97 4.87
N GLY A 24 2.88 -12.91 4.15
CA GLY A 24 2.72 -14.29 4.59
C GLY A 24 3.01 -15.28 3.47
N SER A 25 3.47 -16.48 3.84
CA SER A 25 3.54 -17.61 2.91
C SER A 25 2.77 -18.81 3.42
N ALA A 26 2.24 -19.56 2.47
CA ALA A 26 1.61 -20.84 2.71
C ALA A 26 2.26 -21.90 1.83
N THR A 27 2.76 -22.96 2.46
CA THR A 27 3.19 -24.17 1.76
C THR A 27 2.03 -25.15 1.74
N ALA A 28 1.45 -25.40 0.56
CA ALA A 28 0.48 -26.47 0.42
C ALA A 28 1.17 -27.81 0.68
N ARG A 29 0.54 -28.71 1.46
CA ARG A 29 1.03 -30.09 1.60
C ARG A 29 1.06 -30.71 0.21
N ALA A 30 2.26 -31.06 -0.25
CA ALA A 30 2.45 -31.72 -1.53
C ALA A 30 1.64 -33.02 -1.58
N LYS A 31 0.95 -33.25 -2.71
CA LYS A 31 0.47 -34.59 -3.05
C LYS A 31 1.70 -35.47 -3.31
N LYS A 32 1.59 -36.78 -3.03
CA LYS A 32 2.69 -37.75 -3.15
C LYS A 32 3.35 -37.64 -4.55
N GLY A 33 4.59 -37.14 -4.61
CA GLY A 33 5.36 -36.96 -5.85
C GLY A 33 5.40 -35.54 -6.46
N GLN A 34 4.77 -34.54 -5.85
CA GLN A 34 4.96 -33.13 -6.21
C GLN A 34 5.88 -32.41 -5.22
N GLU A 35 6.65 -31.45 -5.72
CA GLU A 35 7.35 -30.54 -4.82
C GLU A 35 6.33 -29.59 -4.14
N PRO A 36 6.52 -29.27 -2.85
CA PRO A 36 5.67 -28.32 -2.16
C PRO A 36 5.78 -26.96 -2.84
N LYS A 37 4.66 -26.47 -3.39
CA LYS A 37 4.60 -25.12 -3.96
C LYS A 37 4.34 -24.12 -2.83
N GLU A 38 5.33 -23.27 -2.58
CA GLU A 38 5.16 -22.11 -1.71
C GLU A 38 4.36 -21.04 -2.44
N THR A 39 3.37 -20.45 -1.76
CA THR A 39 2.59 -19.33 -2.27
C THR A 39 2.86 -18.13 -1.39
N HIS A 40 3.38 -17.05 -1.98
CA HIS A 40 3.68 -15.80 -1.29
C HIS A 40 2.50 -14.85 -1.45
N SER A 41 2.08 -14.20 -0.38
CA SER A 41 0.92 -13.30 -0.40
C SER A 41 1.10 -12.13 0.54
N ILE A 42 0.40 -11.05 0.22
CA ILE A 42 0.30 -9.85 1.05
C ILE A 42 -1.09 -9.85 1.66
N PHE A 43 -1.12 -9.56 2.95
CA PHE A 43 -2.33 -9.48 3.75
C PHE A 43 -2.49 -8.09 4.33
N ILE A 44 -3.73 -7.71 4.57
CA ILE A 44 -4.10 -6.57 5.40
C ILE A 44 -4.86 -7.09 6.62
N SER A 45 -4.47 -6.62 7.80
CA SER A 45 -5.19 -6.90 9.04
C SER A 45 -5.92 -5.65 9.50
N ASP A 46 -7.23 -5.76 9.70
CA ASP A 46 -8.09 -4.76 10.38
C ASP A 46 -9.06 -5.51 11.31
N GLY A 47 -8.48 -6.24 12.28
CA GLY A 47 -9.18 -7.20 13.13
C GLY A 47 -9.40 -8.59 12.50
N VAL A 48 -9.34 -8.71 11.17
CA VAL A 48 -9.33 -9.98 10.42
C VAL A 48 -8.20 -9.93 9.39
N LEU A 49 -7.48 -11.04 9.21
CA LEU A 49 -6.42 -11.16 8.23
C LEU A 49 -7.01 -11.47 6.84
N GLU A 50 -6.95 -10.50 5.94
CA GLU A 50 -7.50 -10.57 4.60
C GLU A 50 -6.39 -10.55 3.55
N LYS A 51 -6.45 -11.47 2.57
CA LYS A 51 -5.46 -11.55 1.50
C LYS A 51 -5.76 -10.52 0.42
N ILE A 52 -4.78 -9.68 0.08
CA ILE A 52 -4.95 -8.58 -0.88
C ILE A 52 -4.15 -8.74 -2.17
N GLY A 53 -3.15 -9.62 -2.20
CA GLY A 53 -2.39 -9.96 -3.40
C GLY A 53 -1.56 -11.24 -3.22
N THR A 54 -1.27 -11.91 -4.32
CA THR A 54 -0.44 -13.12 -4.36
C THR A 54 0.63 -12.97 -5.43
N TYR A 55 1.87 -13.32 -5.11
CA TYR A 55 3.03 -13.15 -5.99
C TYR A 55 3.90 -14.43 -6.03
N GLU A 56 4.75 -14.52 -7.05
CA GLU A 56 5.60 -15.70 -7.28
C GLU A 56 6.73 -15.82 -6.26
N THR A 57 7.24 -14.69 -5.77
CA THR A 57 8.42 -14.65 -4.90
C THR A 57 8.16 -13.82 -3.66
N LYS A 58 8.91 -14.12 -2.59
CA LYS A 58 8.91 -13.32 -1.36
C LYS A 58 9.42 -11.91 -1.65
N GLU A 59 10.44 -11.79 -2.48
CA GLU A 59 11.09 -10.53 -2.84
C GLU A 59 10.07 -9.56 -3.45
N ARG A 60 9.22 -10.04 -4.36
CA ARG A 60 8.17 -9.20 -4.96
C ARG A 60 7.15 -8.72 -3.92
N CYS A 61 6.77 -9.57 -2.96
CA CYS A 61 5.90 -9.14 -1.88
C CYS A 61 6.53 -8.01 -1.04
N LEU A 62 7.83 -8.09 -0.75
CA LEU A 62 8.54 -7.08 0.03
C LEU A 62 8.69 -5.77 -0.74
N GLU A 63 9.01 -5.82 -2.03
CA GLU A 63 9.04 -4.63 -2.90
C GLU A 63 7.72 -3.88 -2.88
N ILE A 64 6.60 -4.62 -2.95
CA ILE A 64 5.26 -4.02 -2.92
C ILE A 64 4.98 -3.37 -1.56
N ILE A 65 5.42 -3.98 -0.45
CA ILE A 65 5.33 -3.35 0.87
C ILE A 65 6.15 -2.04 0.91
N ASP A 66 7.35 -2.02 0.32
CA ASP A 66 8.17 -0.81 0.21
C ASP A 66 7.52 0.26 -0.68
N GLU A 67 6.87 -0.13 -1.79
CA GLU A 67 6.08 0.76 -2.65
C GLU A 67 4.92 1.39 -1.87
N ILE A 68 4.16 0.57 -1.14
CA ILE A 68 3.06 1.01 -0.25
C ILE A 68 3.59 2.01 0.79
N GLN A 69 4.75 1.74 1.40
CA GLN A 69 5.39 2.66 2.35
C GLN A 69 5.77 4.00 1.69
N LYS A 70 6.37 4.00 0.50
CA LYS A 70 6.74 5.23 -0.21
C LYS A 70 5.51 6.09 -0.53
N VAL A 71 4.41 5.45 -0.92
CA VAL A 71 3.15 6.14 -1.20
C VAL A 71 2.51 6.66 0.08
N SER A 72 2.60 5.91 1.19
CA SER A 72 1.95 6.29 2.46
C SER A 72 2.58 7.50 3.16
N VAL A 73 3.91 7.66 3.10
CA VAL A 73 4.65 8.79 3.72
C VAL A 73 4.63 10.06 2.84
N SER A 74 3.91 9.98 1.74
CA SER A 74 3.61 11.02 0.76
C SER A 74 2.82 12.27 1.20
N TYR A 75 3.42 13.38 1.63
CA TYR A 75 2.66 14.64 1.82
C TYR A 75 2.61 15.49 0.54
N LEU A 76 1.49 16.18 0.28
CA LEU A 76 1.47 17.30 -0.67
C LEU A 76 2.03 18.52 0.05
N TYR A 77 3.24 18.93 -0.31
CA TYR A 77 3.88 20.11 0.24
C TYR A 77 3.85 21.27 -0.75
N SER A 78 3.55 22.46 -0.25
CA SER A 78 3.65 23.72 -0.97
C SER A 78 4.48 24.69 -0.14
N GLU A 79 5.54 25.25 -0.72
CA GLU A 79 6.48 26.18 -0.07
C GLU A 79 5.85 27.53 0.34
N GLY A 80 4.63 27.80 -0.10
CA GLY A 80 3.98 29.08 0.12
C GLY A 80 4.41 30.12 -0.92
N SER A 81 3.92 31.34 -0.77
CA SER A 81 4.34 32.49 -1.57
C SER A 81 4.43 33.73 -0.69
N SER A 82 5.49 34.51 -0.88
CA SER A 82 5.69 35.76 -0.16
C SER A 82 4.87 36.92 -0.72
N GLY A 83 4.13 36.72 -1.83
CA GLY A 83 3.27 37.76 -2.41
C GLY A 83 4.03 38.97 -3.00
N PHE A 84 5.23 38.76 -3.55
CA PHE A 84 6.06 39.86 -4.10
C PHE A 84 5.46 40.57 -5.32
N LEU A 85 4.49 39.95 -6.00
CA LEU A 85 3.82 40.54 -7.17
C LEU A 85 2.58 41.33 -6.72
N LYS A 86 2.42 42.53 -7.28
CA LYS A 86 1.31 43.44 -6.95
C LYS A 86 -0.03 42.78 -7.28
N GLY A 87 -0.83 42.52 -6.23
CA GLY A 87 -2.14 41.85 -6.33
C GLY A 87 -2.13 40.35 -6.02
N ALA A 88 -0.97 39.73 -5.79
CA ALA A 88 -0.88 38.34 -5.37
C ALA A 88 -0.87 38.24 -3.83
N PRO A 89 -1.86 37.61 -3.19
CA PRO A 89 -1.84 37.42 -1.74
C PRO A 89 -0.72 36.45 -1.34
N ALA A 90 0.01 36.81 -0.28
CA ALA A 90 0.96 35.89 0.35
C ALA A 90 0.19 34.75 1.02
N PHE A 91 0.75 33.54 0.98
CA PHE A 91 0.22 32.40 1.71
C PHE A 91 1.37 31.58 2.32
N PRO A 92 1.20 31.07 3.55
CA PRO A 92 2.25 30.31 4.22
C PRO A 92 2.49 28.95 3.56
N PRO A 93 3.66 28.33 3.80
CA PRO A 93 3.85 26.94 3.44
C PRO A 93 2.80 26.07 4.11
N PHE A 94 2.34 25.03 3.42
CA PHE A 94 1.42 24.06 4.00
C PHE A 94 1.72 22.65 3.49
N ALA A 95 1.39 21.68 4.33
CA ALA A 95 1.37 20.27 3.97
C ALA A 95 -0.06 19.74 4.09
N ALA A 96 -0.56 19.08 3.05
CA ALA A 96 -1.87 18.45 3.05
C ALA A 96 -1.74 16.94 2.83
N GLU A 97 -2.53 16.16 3.57
CA GLU A 97 -2.72 14.74 3.31
C GLU A 97 -3.71 14.57 2.15
N ILE A 98 -3.21 14.18 0.98
CA ILE A 98 -4.09 13.73 -0.11
C ILE A 98 -4.43 12.25 0.12
N PRO A 99 -5.71 11.86 0.07
CA PRO A 99 -6.08 10.46 0.02
C PRO A 99 -5.47 9.78 -1.22
N ARG A 100 -4.43 8.98 -1.00
CA ARG A 100 -3.77 8.21 -2.06
C ARG A 100 -4.42 6.85 -2.21
N ILE A 101 -4.49 6.35 -3.44
CA ILE A 101 -4.93 4.98 -3.75
C ILE A 101 -3.70 4.25 -4.29
N TYR A 102 -3.35 3.13 -3.66
CA TYR A 102 -2.39 2.17 -4.17
C TYR A 102 -3.15 1.00 -4.79
N GLU A 103 -2.87 0.69 -6.05
CA GLU A 103 -3.43 -0.47 -6.74
C GLU A 103 -2.44 -1.62 -6.66
N MET A 104 -2.87 -2.76 -6.10
CA MET A 104 -2.01 -3.93 -6.01
C MET A 104 -1.61 -4.41 -7.41
N PRO A 105 -0.31 -4.61 -7.69
CA PRO A 105 0.15 -5.06 -8.99
C PRO A 105 -0.45 -6.41 -9.39
N GLU A 106 -0.66 -6.58 -10.70
CA GLU A 106 -1.03 -7.87 -11.30
C GLU A 106 0.10 -8.91 -11.10
N LYS A 107 -0.22 -10.19 -11.32
CA LYS A 107 0.72 -11.31 -11.13
C LYS A 107 1.82 -11.33 -12.16
#